data_AF-A0A1Y1XRI6-F1
#
_entry.id   AF-A0A1Y1XRI6-F1
#
_cell.length_a   1.000
_cell.length_b   1.000
_cell.length_c   1.000
_cell.angle_alpha   90.00
_cell.angle_beta   90.00
_cell.angle_gamma   90.00
#
_symmetry.space_group_name_H-M   'P 1'
#
loop_
_entity.id
_entity.type
_entity.pdbx_description
1 polymer ?
#
loop_
_entity_poly.entity_id
_entity_poly.type
_entity_poly.pdbx_seq_one_letter_code
_entity_poly.pdbx_strand_id
1 'polypeptide(L)'
;STVDREKVCPFLLRVFCKRGNHHRIEDFTINRQPVEDEVQVYTWKDASLRELASLLAEVDPKYAKHGTTLSFKAVYLDSIRARYNSKDLGVINVSKPSKTDDVTLDDNRFIIGDFIDVAI
;
A
#
# COMPACT_ATOMS: atom_id res chain seq x y z
N SER A 1 0.47 -16.66 -4.23
CA SER A 1 1.37 -17.52 -5.05
C SER A 1 2.59 -16.73 -5.50
N THR A 2 3.78 -17.33 -5.53
CA THR A 2 5.03 -16.64 -5.94
C THR A 2 5.01 -16.31 -7.44
N VAL A 3 5.44 -15.10 -7.80
CA VAL A 3 5.48 -14.60 -9.19
C VAL A 3 6.89 -14.76 -9.76
N ASP A 4 7.00 -15.22 -11.01
CA ASP A 4 8.25 -15.21 -11.76
C ASP A 4 8.51 -13.79 -12.31
N ARG A 5 9.25 -12.98 -11.53
CA ARG A 5 9.48 -11.55 -11.79
C ARG A 5 10.40 -11.28 -12.99
N GLU A 6 11.10 -12.29 -13.51
CA GLU A 6 11.88 -12.17 -14.75
C GLU A 6 10.99 -12.28 -16.00
N LYS A 7 9.84 -12.96 -15.88
CA LYS A 7 8.91 -13.19 -17.00
C LYS A 7 7.66 -12.32 -16.95
N VAL A 8 7.32 -11.80 -15.77
CA VAL A 8 6.12 -10.99 -15.55
C VAL A 8 6.55 -9.54 -15.35
N CYS A 9 6.03 -8.62 -16.17
CA CYS A 9 6.27 -7.20 -15.96
C CYS A 9 5.63 -6.71 -14.65
N PRO A 10 6.30 -5.86 -13.86
CA PRO A 10 5.69 -5.24 -12.70
C PRO A 10 4.55 -4.32 -13.13
N PHE A 11 3.58 -4.12 -12.24
CA PHE A 11 2.53 -3.12 -12.42
C PHE A 11 2.81 -1.87 -11.59
N LEU A 12 2.20 -0.76 -11.99
CA LEU A 12 2.22 0.49 -11.23
C LEU A 12 1.27 0.37 -10.04
N LEU A 13 1.81 0.47 -8.83
CA LEU A 13 1.06 0.58 -7.60
C LEU A 13 1.06 2.04 -7.13
N ARG A 14 -0.14 2.58 -6.92
CA ARG A 14 -0.33 3.92 -6.34
C ARG A 14 -0.50 3.80 -4.83
N VAL A 15 0.38 4.45 -4.10
CA VAL A 15 0.44 4.45 -2.64
C VAL A 15 0.24 5.86 -2.13
N PHE A 16 -0.77 6.09 -1.30
CA PHE A 16 -1.04 7.39 -0.69
C PHE A 16 -0.49 7.40 0.73
N CYS A 17 0.43 8.31 1.04
CA CYS A 17 1.21 8.28 2.28
C CYS A 17 0.94 9.51 3.16
N LYS A 18 0.23 9.33 4.26
CA LYS A 18 -0.15 10.42 5.16
C LYS A 18 0.46 10.28 6.55
N ARG A 19 0.89 11.40 7.15
CA ARG A 19 1.43 11.43 8.51
C ARG A 19 0.32 11.33 9.56
N GLY A 20 0.52 10.47 10.56
CA GLY A 20 -0.31 10.37 11.75
C GLY A 20 -1.55 9.49 11.59
N ASN A 21 -2.35 9.67 10.53
CA ASN A 21 -3.51 8.84 10.27
C ASN A 21 -3.72 8.57 8.79
N HIS A 22 -4.56 7.57 8.52
CA HIS A 22 -5.04 7.25 7.19
C HIS A 22 -5.83 8.41 6.57
N HIS A 23 -5.88 8.45 5.24
CA HIS A 23 -6.85 9.28 4.54
C HIS A 23 -8.27 8.86 4.92
N ARG A 24 -9.21 9.81 4.88
CA ARG A 24 -10.61 9.47 5.07
C ARG A 24 -11.10 8.76 3.82
N ILE A 25 -12.01 7.80 3.96
CA ILE A 25 -12.49 7.09 2.77
C ILE A 25 -13.23 8.03 1.81
N GLU A 26 -13.83 9.09 2.35
CA GLU A 26 -14.49 10.15 1.60
C GLU A 26 -13.52 11.00 0.76
N ASP A 27 -12.22 10.97 1.06
CA ASP A 27 -11.18 11.63 0.25
C ASP A 27 -10.94 10.85 -1.06
N PHE A 28 -11.37 9.59 -1.14
CA PHE A 28 -11.33 8.76 -2.33
C PHE A 28 -12.69 8.76 -3.03
N THR A 29 -12.74 9.44 -4.17
CA THR A 29 -13.90 9.46 -5.06
C THR A 29 -13.47 9.05 -6.46
N ILE A 30 -14.43 8.76 -7.34
CA ILE A 30 -14.14 8.42 -8.74
C ILE A 30 -13.38 9.56 -9.44
N ASN A 31 -13.65 10.81 -9.08
CA ASN A 31 -13.11 12.00 -9.75
C ASN A 31 -11.95 12.68 -9.00
N ARG A 32 -11.70 12.30 -7.75
CA ARG A 32 -10.70 12.96 -6.89
C ARG A 32 -10.08 11.95 -5.93
N GLN A 33 -8.75 11.96 -5.84
CA GLN A 33 -7.94 11.22 -4.88
C GLN A 33 -6.90 12.19 -4.27
N PRO A 34 -6.30 11.89 -3.10
CA PRO A 34 -5.33 12.75 -2.43
C PRO A 34 -3.93 12.67 -3.10
N VAL A 35 -3.84 13.15 -4.33
CA VAL A 35 -2.64 13.04 -5.18
C VAL A 35 -1.42 13.77 -4.64
N GLU A 36 -1.61 14.74 -3.73
CA GLU A 36 -0.53 15.44 -3.03
C GLU A 36 0.38 14.53 -2.19
N ASP A 37 -0.16 13.40 -1.72
CA ASP A 37 0.51 12.42 -0.88
C ASP A 37 0.82 11.12 -1.66
N GLU A 38 0.71 11.14 -3.00
CA GLU A 38 0.91 9.97 -3.85
C GLU A 38 2.39 9.64 -4.06
N VAL A 39 2.72 8.37 -3.83
CA VAL A 39 3.97 7.71 -4.18
C VAL A 39 3.65 6.57 -5.15
N GLN A 40 4.40 6.50 -6.24
CA GLN A 40 4.25 5.48 -7.26
C GLN A 40 5.40 4.48 -7.17
N VAL A 41 5.07 3.19 -7.05
CA VAL A 41 6.06 2.11 -7.00
C VAL A 41 5.72 1.05 -8.04
N TYR A 42 6.74 0.45 -8.66
CA TYR A 42 6.56 -0.69 -9.56
C TYR A 42 6.78 -1.98 -8.78
N THR A 43 5.80 -2.88 -8.81
CA THR A 43 5.85 -4.10 -7.99
C THR A 43 5.02 -5.24 -8.59
N TRP A 44 4.94 -6.35 -7.87
CA TRP A 44 4.20 -7.56 -8.23
C TRP A 44 3.20 -7.94 -7.13
N LYS A 45 2.27 -8.85 -7.46
CA LYS A 45 1.21 -9.25 -6.52
C LYS A 45 1.74 -10.02 -5.31
N ASP A 46 2.89 -10.67 -5.45
CA ASP A 46 3.54 -11.37 -4.34
C ASP A 46 4.39 -10.45 -3.45
N ALA A 47 4.39 -9.13 -3.71
CA ALA A 47 5.10 -8.19 -2.86
C ALA A 47 4.50 -8.17 -1.44
N SER A 48 5.37 -8.31 -0.45
CA SER A 48 5.00 -8.29 0.96
C SER A 48 4.89 -6.86 1.49
N LEU A 49 4.17 -6.65 2.59
CA LEU A 49 4.11 -5.33 3.23
C LEU A 49 5.50 -4.83 3.65
N ARG A 50 6.41 -5.74 4.06
CA ARG A 50 7.82 -5.42 4.32
C ARG A 50 8.54 -4.92 3.07
N GLU A 51 8.33 -5.59 1.94
CA GLU A 51 8.90 -5.16 0.65
C GLU A 51 8.35 -3.79 0.23
N LEU A 52 7.05 -3.57 0.35
CA LEU A 52 6.44 -2.27 0.07
C LEU A 52 7.01 -1.15 0.95
N ALA A 53 7.26 -1.41 2.23
CA ALA A 53 7.92 -0.46 3.13
C ALA A 53 9.35 -0.12 2.66
N SER A 54 10.10 -1.11 2.17
CA SER A 54 11.43 -0.90 1.59
C SER A 54 11.38 -0.08 0.29
N LEU A 55 10.41 -0.35 -0.60
CA LEU A 55 10.23 0.44 -1.82
C LEU A 55 9.86 1.89 -1.51
N LEU A 56 9.02 2.14 -0.51
CA LEU A 56 8.74 3.51 -0.05
C LEU A 56 10.00 4.21 0.46
N ALA A 57 10.82 3.51 1.24
CA ALA A 57 12.09 4.02 1.74
C ALA A 57 13.10 4.40 0.65
N GLU A 58 13.09 3.69 -0.49
CA GLU A 58 13.90 4.04 -1.67
C GLU A 58 13.44 5.35 -2.31
N VAL A 59 12.15 5.66 -2.27
CA VAL A 59 11.59 6.92 -2.77
C VAL A 59 11.89 8.08 -1.82
N ASP A 60 11.68 7.89 -0.51
CA ASP A 60 11.96 8.90 0.52
C ASP A 60 12.46 8.25 1.82
N PRO A 61 13.69 8.56 2.27
CA PRO A 61 14.25 8.01 3.50
C PRO A 61 13.43 8.24 4.77
N LYS A 62 12.48 9.20 4.78
CA LYS A 62 11.60 9.44 5.93
C LYS A 62 10.80 8.21 6.34
N TYR A 63 10.46 7.33 5.39
CA TYR A 63 9.71 6.10 5.65
C TYR A 63 10.55 5.03 6.36
N ALA A 64 11.89 5.11 6.27
CA ALA A 64 12.84 4.18 6.90
C ALA A 64 13.33 4.66 8.28
N LYS A 65 12.77 5.73 8.84
CA LYS A 65 13.24 6.27 10.11
C LYS A 65 13.03 5.24 11.22
N HIS A 66 14.07 5.00 12.02
CA HIS A 66 14.00 4.09 13.15
C HIS A 66 12.88 4.49 14.11
N GLY A 67 12.04 3.52 14.49
CA GLY A 67 10.85 3.71 15.32
C GLY A 67 9.58 4.09 14.56
N THR A 68 9.66 4.40 13.25
CA THR A 68 8.48 4.63 12.41
C THR A 68 7.66 3.34 12.27
N THR A 69 6.34 3.52 12.24
CA THR A 69 5.38 2.44 12.04
C THR A 69 4.51 2.79 10.84
N LEU A 70 4.47 1.91 9.85
CA LEU A 70 3.69 2.10 8.63
C LEU A 70 2.45 1.20 8.71
N SER A 71 1.27 1.80 8.79
CA SER A 71 -0.02 1.09 8.76
C SER A 71 -0.55 1.08 7.34
N PHE A 72 -0.85 -0.10 6.79
CA PHE A 72 -1.27 -0.29 5.40
C PHE A 72 -2.75 -0.66 5.29
N LYS A 73 -3.45 0.03 4.40
CA LYS A 73 -4.82 -0.27 3.96
C LYS A 73 -4.88 -0.43 2.45
N ALA A 74 -5.66 -1.39 1.97
CA ALA A 74 -6.11 -1.39 0.58
C ALA A 74 -7.35 -0.51 0.47
N VAL A 75 -7.41 0.33 -0.56
CA VAL A 75 -8.58 1.14 -0.92
C VAL A 75 -9.05 0.69 -2.29
N TYR A 76 -10.30 0.24 -2.38
CA TYR A 76 -10.87 -0.40 -3.57
C TYR A 76 -12.25 0.16 -3.86
N LEU A 77 -12.66 0.12 -5.14
CA LEU A 77 -13.99 0.55 -5.55
C LEU A 77 -15.00 -0.60 -5.35
N ASP A 78 -15.94 -0.43 -4.42
CA ASP A 78 -17.08 -1.33 -4.29
C ASP A 78 -18.02 -1.11 -5.48
N SER A 79 -17.98 -2.04 -6.45
CA SER A 79 -18.75 -1.97 -7.69
C SER A 79 -20.26 -2.06 -7.47
N ILE A 80 -20.71 -2.71 -6.39
CA ILE A 80 -22.14 -2.84 -6.05
C ILE A 80 -22.66 -1.49 -5.52
N ARG A 81 -21.84 -0.81 -4.70
CA ARG A 81 -22.22 0.43 -4.03
C ARG A 81 -21.72 1.70 -4.73
N ALA A 82 -20.97 1.54 -5.81
CA ALA A 82 -20.33 2.60 -6.59
C ALA A 82 -19.54 3.61 -5.74
N ARG A 83 -18.86 3.13 -4.69
CA ARG A 83 -18.07 3.97 -3.76
C ARG A 83 -16.80 3.28 -3.32
N TYR A 84 -15.78 4.05 -2.97
CA TYR A 84 -14.58 3.49 -2.39
C TYR A 84 -14.84 2.94 -1.00
N ASN A 85 -14.14 1.86 -0.68
CA ASN A 85 -14.07 1.28 0.65
C ASN A 85 -12.62 0.89 0.97
N SER A 86 -12.32 0.61 2.24
CA SER A 86 -10.98 0.23 2.67
C SER A 86 -10.96 -1.08 3.43
N LYS A 87 -9.82 -1.78 3.38
CA LYS A 87 -9.54 -2.98 4.15
C LYS A 87 -8.15 -2.87 4.78
N ASP A 88 -8.04 -3.14 6.07
CA ASP A 88 -6.75 -3.22 6.77
C ASP A 88 -5.92 -4.40 6.25
N LEU A 89 -4.66 -4.13 5.92
CA LEU A 89 -3.71 -5.15 5.46
C LEU A 89 -2.73 -5.54 6.55
N GLY A 90 -2.28 -4.57 7.35
CA GLY A 90 -1.31 -4.83 8.41
C GLY A 90 -0.48 -3.61 8.78
N VAL A 91 0.43 -3.83 9.71
CA VAL A 91 1.29 -2.79 10.26
C VAL A 91 2.73 -3.26 10.26
N ILE A 92 3.60 -2.45 9.68
CA ILE A 92 5.03 -2.68 9.58
C ILE A 92 5.74 -1.77 10.57
N ASN A 93 6.52 -2.35 11.48
CA ASN A 93 7.47 -1.58 12.27
C ASN A 93 8.83 -1.59 11.55
N VAL A 94 9.46 -0.43 11.39
CA VAL A 94 10.75 -0.34 10.70
C VAL A 94 11.88 -0.97 11.52
N SER A 95 11.80 -0.89 12.85
CA SER A 95 12.85 -1.35 13.75
C SER A 95 12.72 -2.82 14.17
N LYS A 96 11.53 -3.40 14.05
CA LYS A 96 11.22 -4.73 14.60
C LYS A 96 10.35 -5.53 13.63
N PRO A 97 10.55 -6.85 13.55
CA PRO A 97 9.64 -7.71 12.79
C PRO A 97 8.20 -7.58 13.31
N SER A 98 7.24 -7.49 12.39
CA SER A 98 5.80 -7.58 12.66
C SER A 98 5.24 -8.91 12.14
N LYS A 99 4.10 -9.32 12.67
CA LYS A 99 3.37 -10.52 12.18
C LYS A 99 2.89 -10.38 10.75
N THR A 100 2.75 -9.14 10.27
CA THR A 100 2.26 -8.83 8.93
C THR A 100 3.37 -8.53 7.94
N ASP A 101 4.64 -8.75 8.29
CA ASP A 101 5.78 -8.50 7.42
C ASP A 101 5.68 -9.25 6.09
N ASP A 102 5.34 -10.53 6.17
CA ASP A 102 5.30 -11.44 5.03
C ASP A 102 3.93 -11.47 4.33
N VAL A 103 2.95 -10.71 4.82
CA VAL A 103 1.63 -10.63 4.20
C VAL A 103 1.76 -9.94 2.85
N THR A 104 1.25 -10.58 1.80
CA THR A 104 1.36 -10.07 0.42
C THR A 104 0.09 -9.37 -0.06
N LEU A 105 0.21 -8.66 -1.19
CA LEU A 105 -0.95 -8.11 -1.90
C LEU A 105 -1.89 -9.23 -2.38
N ASP A 106 -1.35 -10.35 -2.86
CA ASP A 106 -2.09 -11.52 -3.33
C ASP A 106 -2.89 -12.18 -2.20
N ASP A 107 -2.30 -12.32 -0.99
CA ASP A 107 -2.99 -12.85 0.19
C ASP A 107 -4.24 -12.03 0.56
N ASN A 108 -4.22 -10.74 0.20
CA ASN A 108 -5.30 -9.81 0.49
C ASN A 108 -6.30 -9.64 -0.64
N ARG A 109 -6.15 -10.39 -1.74
CA ARG A 109 -6.97 -10.30 -2.95
C ARG A 109 -6.93 -8.91 -3.59
N PHE A 110 -5.77 -8.26 -3.53
CA PHE A 110 -5.56 -6.98 -4.19
C PHE A 110 -5.79 -7.11 -5.71
N ILE A 111 -6.55 -6.17 -6.28
CA ILE A 111 -6.79 -6.08 -7.72
C ILE A 111 -5.98 -4.92 -8.29
N ILE A 112 -5.35 -5.12 -9.44
CA ILE A 112 -4.62 -4.04 -10.12
C ILE A 112 -5.62 -2.93 -10.46
N GLY A 113 -5.35 -1.73 -9.97
CA GLY A 113 -6.27 -0.59 -10.01
C GLY A 113 -6.78 -0.17 -8.63
N ASP A 114 -6.72 -1.07 -7.63
CA ASP A 114 -6.88 -0.70 -6.23
C ASP A 114 -5.68 0.19 -5.79
N PHE A 115 -5.89 0.94 -4.72
CA PHE A 115 -4.88 1.79 -4.13
C PHE A 115 -4.40 1.23 -2.80
N ILE A 116 -3.24 1.70 -2.35
CA ILE A 116 -2.75 1.48 -0.99
C ILE A 116 -2.72 2.81 -0.28
N ASP A 117 -3.26 2.85 0.94
CA ASP A 117 -3.17 3.99 1.84
C ASP A 117 -2.27 3.63 3.03
N VAL A 118 -1.27 4.46 3.29
CA VAL A 118 -0.26 4.25 4.32
C VAL A 118 -0.29 5.40 5.31
N ALA A 119 -0.57 5.08 6.58
CA ALA A 119 -0.36 6.00 7.68
C ALA A 119 1.05 5.80 8.27
N ILE A 120 1.79 6.90 8.40
CA ILE A 120 3.17 6.97 8.92
C ILE A 120 3.19 7.46 10.36
#